data_AF-A0AAD4EKD3-F1
#
_entry.id   AF-A0AAD4EKD3-F1
#
_cell.length_a   1.000
_cell.length_b   1.000
_cell.length_c   1.000
_cell.angle_alpha   90.00
_cell.angle_beta   90.00
_cell.angle_gamma   90.00
#
_symmetry.space_group_name_H-M   'P 1'
#
loop_
_entity.id
_entity.type
_entity.pdbx_description
1 polymer ?
#
loop_
_entity_poly.entity_id
_entity_poly.type
_entity_poly.pdbx_seq_one_letter_code
_entity_poly.pdbx_strand_id
1 'polypeptide(L)'
;TNISKIEPKTKNKILLLAALQGVEELCKFYRNRVITLQAQAILNEAYCNKLHYQLAFQEEKVTNPDAPGKLVNDGLLRLLSGDEFYERVVGFTRWQKQKEADK
;
A
#
# COMPACT_ATOMS: atom_id res chain seq x y z
N THR A 1 11.36 -37.12 1.82
CA THR A 1 11.40 -38.07 2.96
C THR A 1 11.40 -37.27 4.25
N ASN A 2 10.41 -37.44 5.12
CA ASN A 2 10.26 -36.61 6.33
C ASN A 2 11.24 -37.11 7.40
N ILE A 3 12.39 -36.45 7.50
CA ILE A 3 13.56 -36.86 8.30
C ILE A 3 13.23 -36.88 9.80
N SER A 4 12.21 -36.11 10.21
CA SER A 4 11.68 -36.01 11.57
C SER A 4 11.01 -37.30 12.09
N LYS A 5 10.74 -38.28 11.20
CA LYS A 5 10.14 -39.57 11.56
C LYS A 5 11.16 -40.69 11.84
N ILE A 6 12.44 -40.39 11.75
CA ILE A 6 13.50 -41.40 11.94
C ILE A 6 13.80 -41.48 13.44
N GLU A 7 13.59 -42.65 14.06
CA GLU A 7 14.04 -42.89 15.43
C GLU A 7 15.58 -43.02 15.47
N PRO A 8 16.30 -42.08 16.10
CA PRO A 8 17.75 -42.12 16.16
C PRO A 8 18.25 -43.14 17.19
N LYS A 9 18.99 -44.15 16.73
CA LYS A 9 19.56 -45.21 17.60
C LYS A 9 20.87 -44.84 18.31
N THR A 10 21.44 -43.65 18.08
CA THR A 10 22.77 -43.25 18.59
C THR A 10 22.74 -41.83 19.13
N LYS A 11 23.46 -41.56 20.24
CA LYS A 11 23.51 -40.25 20.92
C LYS A 11 23.83 -39.08 19.97
N ASN A 12 24.78 -39.24 19.07
CA ASN A 12 25.13 -38.20 18.09
C ASN A 12 23.97 -37.87 17.13
N LYS A 13 23.19 -38.88 16.72
CA LYS A 13 22.03 -38.66 15.85
C LYS A 13 20.91 -37.91 16.57
N ILE A 14 20.70 -38.19 17.87
CA ILE A 14 19.76 -37.44 18.71
C ILE A 14 20.18 -35.96 18.77
N LEU A 15 21.46 -35.69 19.04
CA LEU A 15 21.99 -34.33 19.13
C LEU A 15 21.85 -33.56 17.81
N LEU A 16 22.18 -34.20 16.68
CA LEU A 16 22.06 -33.60 15.35
C LEU A 16 20.60 -33.33 14.96
N LEU A 17 19.67 -34.23 15.29
CA LEU A 17 18.25 -34.02 15.03
C LEU A 17 17.69 -32.86 15.86
N ALA A 18 18.07 -32.75 17.13
CA ALA A 18 17.68 -31.62 17.97
C ALA A 18 18.22 -30.29 17.41
N ALA A 19 19.48 -30.26 16.97
CA ALA A 19 20.07 -29.09 16.33
C ALA A 19 19.34 -28.70 15.03
N LEU A 20 19.01 -29.69 14.19
CA LEU A 20 18.27 -29.46 12.95
C LEU A 20 16.87 -28.92 13.20
N GLN A 21 16.14 -29.47 14.17
CA GLN A 21 14.81 -28.98 14.56
C GLN A 21 14.88 -27.55 15.06
N GLY A 22 15.84 -27.22 15.93
CA GLY A 22 16.03 -25.86 16.43
C GLY A 22 16.34 -24.85 15.31
N VAL A 23 17.18 -25.23 14.34
CA VAL A 23 17.47 -24.38 13.18
C VAL A 23 16.23 -24.24 12.28
N GLU A 24 15.47 -25.31 12.07
CA GLU A 24 14.25 -25.25 11.26
C GLU A 24 13.20 -24.31 11.87
N GLU A 25 13.02 -24.37 13.19
CA GLU A 25 12.12 -23.46 13.93
C GLU A 25 12.59 -22.00 13.82
N LEU A 26 13.89 -21.74 13.98
CA LEU A 26 14.46 -20.41 13.80
C LEU A 26 14.26 -19.89 12.37
N CYS A 27 14.52 -20.73 11.36
CA CYS A 27 14.30 -20.36 9.96
C CYS A 27 12.83 -20.01 9.70
N LYS A 28 11.88 -20.80 10.24
CA LYS A 28 10.44 -20.51 10.14
C LYS A 28 10.09 -19.18 10.81
N PHE A 29 10.62 -18.94 12.01
CA PHE A 29 10.42 -17.70 12.74
C PHE A 29 10.91 -16.49 11.93
N TYR A 30 12.17 -16.52 11.46
CA TYR A 30 12.74 -15.42 10.68
C TYR A 30 12.01 -15.20 9.36
N ARG A 31 11.61 -16.28 8.66
CA ARG A 31 10.83 -16.16 7.44
C ARG A 31 9.52 -15.42 7.68
N ASN A 32 8.78 -15.79 8.72
CA ASN A 32 7.54 -15.10 9.08
C ASN A 32 7.79 -13.64 9.45
N ARG A 33 8.87 -13.37 10.21
CA ARG A 33 9.24 -11.99 10.56
C ARG A 33 9.56 -11.15 9.33
N VAL A 34 10.30 -11.68 8.37
CA VAL A 34 10.62 -10.99 7.11
C VAL A 34 9.36 -10.68 6.32
N ILE A 35 8.42 -11.63 6.20
CA ILE A 35 7.14 -11.40 5.53
C ILE A 35 6.38 -10.24 6.18
N THR A 36 6.30 -10.22 7.51
CA THR A 36 5.64 -9.13 8.24
C THR A 36 6.32 -7.78 7.98
N LEU A 37 7.66 -7.73 8.01
CA LEU A 37 8.41 -6.50 7.75
C LEU A 37 8.21 -6.00 6.31
N GLN A 38 8.18 -6.91 5.33
CA GLN A 38 7.91 -6.56 3.93
C GLN A 38 6.50 -6.01 3.75
N ALA A 39 5.50 -6.65 4.36
CA ALA A 39 4.12 -6.17 4.33
C ALA A 39 3.99 -4.77 4.96
N GLN A 40 4.66 -4.53 6.08
CA GLN A 40 4.71 -3.21 6.73
C GLN A 40 5.40 -2.16 5.84
N ALA A 41 6.51 -2.51 5.20
CA ALA A 41 7.23 -1.60 4.30
C ALA A 41 6.36 -1.17 3.12
N ILE A 42 5.70 -2.13 2.45
CA ILE A 42 4.79 -1.85 1.32
C ILE A 42 3.62 -0.96 1.77
N LEU A 43 3.03 -1.25 2.92
CA LEU A 43 1.91 -0.45 3.44
C LEU A 43 2.36 0.97 3.79
N ASN A 44 3.52 1.12 4.43
CA ASN A 44 4.09 2.42 4.76
C ASN A 44 4.42 3.22 3.50
N GLU A 45 5.01 2.59 2.48
CA GLU A 45 5.29 3.23 1.20
C GLU A 45 4.00 3.74 0.54
N ALA A 46 2.98 2.90 0.44
CA ALA A 46 1.68 3.29 -0.12
C ALA A 46 1.04 4.46 0.65
N TYR A 47 1.15 4.45 1.99
CA TYR A 47 0.65 5.52 2.84
C TYR A 47 1.43 6.83 2.65
N CYS A 48 2.77 6.77 2.66
CA CYS A 48 3.62 7.94 2.43
C CYS A 48 3.37 8.54 1.05
N ASN A 49 3.27 7.72 0.01
CA ASN A 49 2.97 8.18 -1.34
C ASN A 49 1.61 8.90 -1.39
N LYS A 50 0.59 8.35 -0.72
CA LYS A 50 -0.72 9.01 -0.59
C LYS A 50 -0.59 10.39 0.06
N LEU A 51 0.14 10.50 1.17
CA LEU A 51 0.35 11.77 1.85
C LEU A 51 1.11 12.78 0.98
N HIS A 52 2.14 12.34 0.27
CA HIS A 52 2.89 13.20 -0.65
C HIS A 52 2.00 13.80 -1.74
N TYR A 53 1.11 13.02 -2.35
CA TYR A 53 0.16 13.55 -3.34
C TYR A 53 -0.81 14.56 -2.74
N GLN A 54 -1.31 14.31 -1.52
CA GLN A 54 -2.20 15.25 -0.84
C GLN A 54 -1.50 16.57 -0.50
N LEU A 55 -0.24 16.49 -0.03
CA LEU A 55 0.57 17.66 0.28
C LEU A 55 0.87 18.48 -0.98
N ALA A 56 1.41 17.85 -2.02
CA ALA A 56 1.68 18.51 -3.29
C ALA A 56 0.42 19.18 -3.87
N PHE A 57 -0.73 18.53 -3.71
CA PHE A 57 -2.01 19.10 -4.12
C PHE A 57 -2.42 20.33 -3.27
N GLN A 58 -2.22 20.30 -1.96
CA GLN A 58 -2.49 21.45 -1.09
C GLN A 58 -1.55 22.63 -1.41
N GLU A 59 -0.27 22.34 -1.64
CA GLU A 59 0.73 23.34 -2.04
C GLU A 59 0.38 23.98 -3.39
N GLU A 60 -0.08 23.19 -4.35
CA GLU A 60 -0.56 23.70 -5.65
C GLU A 60 -1.80 24.58 -5.49
N LYS A 61 -2.72 24.23 -4.58
CA LYS A 61 -3.89 25.08 -4.28
C LYS A 61 -3.50 26.43 -3.68
N VAL A 62 -2.45 26.47 -2.85
CA VAL A 62 -1.98 27.73 -2.25
C VAL A 62 -1.28 28.60 -3.30
N THR A 63 -0.48 27.99 -4.18
CA THR A 63 0.27 28.70 -5.22
C THR A 63 -0.59 29.13 -6.41
N ASN A 64 -1.59 28.31 -6.78
CA ASN A 64 -2.50 28.56 -7.89
C ASN A 64 -3.98 28.38 -7.47
N PRO A 65 -4.52 29.28 -6.63
CA PRO A 65 -5.87 29.15 -6.06
C PRO A 65 -6.99 29.17 -7.12
N ASP A 66 -6.74 29.80 -8.27
CA ASP A 66 -7.70 29.93 -9.35
C ASP A 66 -7.49 28.96 -10.51
N ALA A 67 -6.55 28.00 -10.41
CA ALA A 67 -6.29 27.04 -11.48
C ALA A 67 -7.56 26.23 -11.82
N PRO A 68 -8.18 26.47 -13.00
CA PRO A 68 -9.34 25.71 -13.42
C PRO A 68 -8.88 24.39 -14.04
N GLY A 69 -9.54 23.27 -13.70
CA GLY A 69 -9.36 22.02 -14.45
C GLY A 69 -9.36 20.72 -13.65
N LYS A 70 -9.54 20.75 -12.32
CA LYS A 70 -9.52 19.53 -11.52
C LYS A 70 -10.91 19.00 -11.21
N LEU A 71 -11.18 17.80 -11.70
CA LEU A 71 -12.44 17.09 -11.50
C LEU A 71 -12.63 16.61 -10.05
N VAL A 72 -11.55 16.32 -9.34
CA VAL A 72 -11.56 15.88 -7.94
C VAL A 72 -10.60 16.75 -7.13
N ASN A 73 -11.10 17.30 -6.03
CA ASN A 73 -10.47 18.40 -5.32
C ASN A 73 -9.75 17.98 -4.02
N ASP A 74 -9.30 16.73 -3.95
CA ASP A 74 -8.63 16.13 -2.79
C ASP A 74 -7.20 15.64 -3.05
N GLY A 75 -6.70 15.76 -4.29
CA GLY A 75 -5.34 15.38 -4.66
C GLY A 75 -5.10 13.87 -4.80
N LEU A 76 -6.14 13.04 -4.73
CA LEU A 76 -6.02 11.59 -4.79
C LEU A 76 -6.45 11.05 -6.15
N LEU A 77 -5.67 10.11 -6.69
CA LEU A 77 -6.08 9.30 -7.82
C LEU A 77 -7.23 8.37 -7.39
N ARG A 78 -8.34 8.40 -8.13
CA ARG A 78 -9.51 7.55 -7.89
C ARG A 78 -9.87 6.83 -9.18
N LEU A 79 -10.15 5.53 -9.07
CA LEU A 79 -10.82 4.79 -10.13
C LEU A 79 -12.32 4.99 -9.96
N LEU A 80 -12.95 5.61 -10.96
CA LEU A 80 -14.38 5.88 -10.97
C LEU A 80 -15.07 4.92 -11.95
N SER A 81 -16.33 4.56 -11.67
CA SER A 81 -17.17 3.93 -12.68
C SER A 81 -17.49 4.93 -13.80
N GLY A 82 -17.93 4.44 -14.96
CA GLY A 82 -18.29 5.30 -16.09
C GLY A 82 -19.35 6.33 -15.73
N ASP A 83 -20.38 5.90 -15.00
CA ASP A 83 -21.47 6.77 -14.55
C ASP A 83 -20.98 7.82 -13.53
N GLU A 84 -20.17 7.41 -12.54
CA GLU A 84 -19.60 8.33 -11.55
C GLU A 84 -18.69 9.38 -12.20
N PHE A 85 -17.90 8.97 -13.19
CA PHE A 85 -17.06 9.88 -13.95
C PHE A 85 -17.91 10.88 -14.73
N TYR A 86 -18.93 10.40 -15.45
CA TYR A 86 -19.83 11.23 -16.24
C TYR A 86 -20.53 12.29 -15.38
N GLU A 87 -21.12 11.90 -14.26
CA GLU A 87 -21.81 12.82 -13.35
C GLU A 87 -20.87 13.91 -12.80
N ARG A 88 -19.64 13.53 -12.44
CA ARG A 88 -18.64 14.52 -12.00
C ARG A 88 -18.25 15.50 -13.10
N VAL A 89 -18.08 15.03 -14.33
CA VAL A 89 -17.77 15.90 -15.48
C VAL A 89 -18.91 16.88 -15.73
N VAL A 90 -20.15 16.40 -15.75
CA VAL A 90 -21.33 17.27 -15.92
C VAL A 90 -21.41 18.33 -14.82
N GLY A 91 -21.21 17.93 -13.56
CA GLY A 91 -21.16 18.86 -12.43
C GLY A 91 -20.06 19.91 -12.57
N PHE A 92 -18.86 19.47 -12.94
CA PHE A 92 -17.71 20.36 -13.16
C PHE A 92 -17.96 21.36 -14.29
N THR A 93 -18.48 20.91 -15.44
CA THR A 93 -18.82 21.78 -16.58
C THR A 93 -19.90 22.80 -16.22
N ARG A 94 -20.91 22.43 -15.42
CA ARG A 94 -21.92 23.38 -14.94
C ARG A 94 -21.31 24.44 -14.03
N TRP A 95 -20.45 24.04 -13.10
CA TRP A 95 -19.74 24.95 -12.21
C TRP A 95 -18.84 25.94 -12.98
N GLN A 96 -18.11 25.48 -14.00
CA GLN A 96 -17.30 26.36 -14.85
C GLN A 96 -18.15 27.43 -15.54
N LYS A 97 -19.29 27.05 -16.13
CA LYS A 97 -20.21 27.99 -16.78
C LYS A 97 -20.78 29.03 -15.82
N GLN A 98 -21.10 28.65 -14.57
CA GLN A 98 -21.52 29.61 -13.54
C GLN A 98 -20.41 30.59 -13.19
N LYS A 99 -19.19 30.10 -12.94
CA LYS A 99 -18.03 30.96 -12.67
C LYS A 99 -17.67 31.91 -13.82
N GLU A 100 -17.92 31.53 -15.07
CA GLU A 100 -17.75 32.39 -16.24
C GLU A 100 -18.85 33.45 -16.35
N ALA A 101 -20.08 33.13 -15.97
CA ALA A 101 -21.20 34.06 -15.98
C ALA A 101 -21.15 35.09 -14.84
N ASP A 102 -20.53 34.73 -13.71
CA ASP A 102 -20.35 35.60 -12.53
C ASP A 102 -19.10 36.53 -12.63
N LYS A 103 -18.32 36.43 -13.72
CA LYS A 103 -17.17 37.30 -14.02
C LYS A 103 -17.56 38.53 -14.83
#